data_AF-A0AAU1WU88-F1
#
_entry.id   AF-A0AAU1WU88-F1
#
_cell.length_a   1.000
_cell.length_b   1.000
_cell.length_c   1.000
_cell.angle_alpha   90.00
_cell.angle_beta   90.00
_cell.angle_gamma   90.00
#
_symmetry.space_group_name_H-M   'P 1'
#
loop_
_entity.id
_entity.type
_entity.pdbx_description
1 polymer ?
#
loop_
_entity_poly.entity_id
_entity_poly.type
_entity_poly.pdbx_seq_one_letter_code
_entity_poly.pdbx_strand_id
1 'polypeptide(L)'
;MELADLLGEAVAALKAPLEQADREQGWTDDLRREIQEEISVHRSALRRHGPGMVMYLRPRLDEWMTQEAVQPGKLRDVVMEVQTRVNAARDAASSR
;
A
#
# COMPACT_ATOMS: atom_id res chain seq x y z
N MET A 1 -2.88 11.32 11.31
CA MET A 1 -1.63 10.72 10.82
C MET A 1 -1.43 11.21 9.39
N GLU A 2 -0.24 11.73 9.07
CA GLU A 2 0.10 12.15 7.71
C GLU A 2 0.18 10.93 6.79
N LEU A 3 -0.18 11.08 5.51
CA LEU A 3 -0.18 9.96 4.56
C LEU A 3 1.21 9.29 4.47
N ALA A 4 2.29 10.06 4.54
CA ALA A 4 3.66 9.53 4.49
C ALA A 4 4.03 8.65 5.70
N ASP A 5 3.43 8.91 6.86
CA ASP A 5 3.65 8.10 8.08
C ASP A 5 2.91 6.77 7.97
N LEU A 6 1.66 6.80 7.52
CA LEU A 6 0.86 5.59 7.24
C LEU A 6 1.57 4.65 6.25
N LEU A 7 2.09 5.20 5.15
CA LEU A 7 2.88 4.41 4.19
C LEU A 7 4.15 3.84 4.84
N GLY A 8 4.74 4.54 5.81
CA GLY A 8 5.89 4.05 6.56
C GLY A 8 5.56 2.84 7.43
N GLU A 9 4.44 2.87 8.13
CA GLU A 9 3.95 1.76 8.95
C GLU A 9 3.61 0.54 8.08
N ALA A 10 2.95 0.75 6.94
CA ALA A 10 2.65 -0.33 6.01
C ALA A 10 3.91 -0.98 5.43
N VAL A 11 4.94 -0.19 5.07
CA VAL A 11 6.24 -0.73 4.66
C VAL A 11 6.87 -1.55 5.78
N ALA A 12 6.78 -1.09 7.03
CA ALA A 12 7.33 -1.85 8.16
C ALA A 12 6.60 -3.19 8.35
N ALA A 13 5.28 -3.22 8.18
CA ALA A 13 4.49 -4.45 8.23
C ALA A 13 4.86 -5.42 7.09
N LEU A 14 4.98 -4.92 5.86
CA LEU A 14 5.31 -5.74 4.68
C LEU A 14 6.78 -6.18 4.64
N LYS A 15 7.67 -5.50 5.36
CA LYS A 15 9.08 -5.88 5.46
C LYS A 15 9.30 -7.16 6.27
N ALA A 16 8.38 -7.49 7.19
CA ALA A 16 8.44 -8.73 7.93
C ALA A 16 8.33 -9.94 6.98
N PRO A 17 9.03 -11.05 7.27
CA PRO A 17 8.80 -12.31 6.55
C PRO A 17 7.33 -12.73 6.69
N LEU A 18 6.75 -13.30 5.63
CA LEU A 18 5.40 -13.85 5.71
C LEU A 18 5.33 -14.94 6.78
N GLU A 19 4.27 -14.92 7.58
CA GLU A 19 3.94 -16.00 8.49
C GLU A 19 3.21 -17.13 7.74
N GLN A 20 3.05 -18.27 8.41
CA GLN A 20 2.28 -19.39 7.86
C GLN A 20 0.83 -18.97 7.53
N ALA A 21 0.21 -18.18 8.40
CA ALA A 21 -1.14 -17.67 8.19
C ALA A 21 -1.25 -16.75 6.96
N ASP A 22 -0.25 -15.92 6.69
CA ASP A 22 -0.25 -15.06 5.49
C ASP A 22 -0.17 -15.92 4.21
N ARG A 23 0.68 -16.96 4.22
CA ARG A 23 0.78 -17.90 3.09
C ARG A 23 -0.51 -18.68 2.87
N GLU A 24 -1.19 -19.10 3.94
CA GLU A 24 -2.51 -19.75 3.87
C GLU A 24 -3.59 -18.82 3.34
N GLN A 25 -3.45 -17.51 3.59
CA GLN A 25 -4.29 -16.48 2.98
C GLN A 25 -3.94 -16.19 1.52
N GLY A 26 -2.96 -16.88 0.94
CA GLY A 26 -2.58 -16.72 -0.46
C GLY A 26 -1.50 -15.67 -0.72
N TRP A 27 -0.82 -15.16 0.31
CA TRP A 27 0.33 -14.27 0.11
C TRP A 27 1.55 -15.01 -0.42
N THR A 28 2.14 -14.48 -1.47
CA THR A 28 3.46 -14.88 -1.95
C THR A 28 4.53 -13.86 -1.54
N ASP A 29 5.79 -14.32 -1.41
CA ASP A 29 6.91 -13.43 -1.11
C ASP A 29 7.12 -12.39 -2.23
N ASP A 30 6.81 -12.75 -3.48
CA ASP A 30 6.85 -11.85 -4.63
C ASP A 30 5.76 -10.79 -4.56
N LEU A 31 4.50 -11.17 -4.29
CA LEU A 31 3.39 -10.22 -4.10
C LEU A 31 3.68 -9.25 -2.95
N ARG A 32 4.08 -9.78 -1.78
CA ARG A 32 4.46 -8.96 -0.62
C ARG A 32 5.53 -7.95 -1.00
N ARG A 33 6.56 -8.38 -1.72
CA ARG A 33 7.69 -7.54 -2.13
C ARG A 33 7.26 -6.47 -3.12
N GLU A 34 6.47 -6.81 -4.13
CA GLU A 34 5.96 -5.85 -5.12
C GLU A 34 5.16 -4.73 -4.44
N ILE A 35 4.24 -5.12 -3.54
CA ILE A 35 3.42 -4.16 -2.78
C ILE A 35 4.31 -3.29 -1.88
N GLN A 36 5.29 -3.89 -1.19
CA GLN A 36 6.23 -3.16 -0.34
C GLN A 36 7.04 -2.12 -1.14
N GLU A 37 7.49 -2.49 -2.34
CA GLU A 37 8.28 -1.61 -3.22
C GLU A 37 7.43 -0.43 -3.72
N GLU A 38 6.18 -0.66 -4.16
CA GLU A 38 5.27 0.41 -4.57
C GLU A 38 5.02 1.41 -3.43
N ILE A 39 4.65 0.92 -2.25
CA ILE A 39 4.36 1.78 -1.08
C ILE A 39 5.63 2.55 -0.67
N SER A 40 6.81 1.94 -0.79
CA SER A 40 8.09 2.61 -0.52
C SER A 40 8.37 3.75 -1.50
N VAL A 41 8.07 3.56 -2.80
CA VAL A 41 8.18 4.61 -3.83
C VAL A 41 7.21 5.75 -3.54
N HIS A 42 5.95 5.45 -3.25
CA HIS A 42 4.94 6.45 -2.90
C HIS A 42 5.36 7.29 -1.68
N ARG A 43 5.84 6.63 -0.62
CA ARG A 43 6.35 7.30 0.58
C ARG A 43 7.54 8.20 0.26
N SER A 44 8.49 7.70 -0.54
CA SER A 44 9.67 8.47 -0.93
C SER A 44 9.29 9.71 -1.75
N ALA A 45 8.33 9.59 -2.66
CA ALA A 45 7.84 10.72 -3.46
C ALA A 45 7.21 11.80 -2.57
N LEU A 46 6.31 11.41 -1.65
CA LEU A 46 5.68 12.34 -0.71
C LEU A 46 6.69 13.01 0.22
N ARG A 47 7.70 12.29 0.71
CA ARG A 47 8.73 12.85 1.59
C ARG A 47 9.65 13.84 0.88
N ARG A 48 9.97 13.62 -0.40
CA ARG A 48 10.91 14.47 -1.15
C ARG A 48 10.25 15.69 -1.77
N HIS A 49 9.02 15.55 -2.22
CA HIS A 49 8.35 16.55 -3.06
C HIS A 49 7.06 17.09 -2.44
N GLY A 50 6.70 16.58 -1.25
CA GLY A 50 5.56 17.05 -0.47
C GLY A 50 4.21 16.47 -0.90
N PRO A 51 3.12 16.92 -0.24
CA PRO A 51 1.77 16.37 -0.43
C PRO A 51 1.21 16.53 -1.85
N GLY A 52 1.70 17.51 -2.61
CA GLY A 52 1.27 17.73 -4.00
C GLY A 52 1.55 16.55 -4.93
N MET A 53 2.46 15.65 -4.57
CA MET A 53 2.72 14.44 -5.37
C MET A 53 1.59 13.41 -5.31
N VAL A 54 0.64 13.54 -4.38
CA VAL A 54 -0.43 12.56 -4.19
C VAL A 54 -1.24 12.32 -5.47
N MET A 55 -1.41 13.36 -6.31
CA MET A 55 -2.14 13.27 -7.59
C MET A 55 -1.48 12.34 -8.61
N TYR A 56 -0.18 12.09 -8.47
CA TYR A 56 0.62 11.22 -9.34
C TYR A 56 0.77 9.80 -8.80
N LEU A 57 0.35 9.52 -7.57
CA LEU A 57 0.36 8.17 -7.02
C LEU A 57 -0.74 7.36 -7.72
N ARG A 58 -0.37 6.20 -8.24
CA ARG A 58 -1.29 5.29 -8.92
C ARG A 58 -1.37 3.98 -8.13
N PRO A 59 -2.28 3.91 -7.14
CA PRO A 59 -2.56 2.68 -6.43
C PRO A 59 -2.99 1.56 -7.40
N ARG A 60 -2.36 0.38 -7.32
CA ARG A 60 -2.68 -0.80 -8.15
C ARG A 60 -3.51 -1.86 -7.40
N LEU A 61 -4.26 -1.45 -6.37
CA LEU A 61 -5.04 -2.35 -5.52
C LEU A 61 -5.89 -3.35 -6.31
N ASP A 62 -6.63 -2.89 -7.33
CA ASP A 62 -7.51 -3.76 -8.11
C ASP A 62 -6.73 -4.83 -8.88
N GLU A 63 -5.52 -4.52 -9.35
CA GLU A 63 -4.66 -5.49 -10.02
C GLU A 63 -4.16 -6.55 -9.04
N TRP A 64 -3.70 -6.16 -7.84
CA TRP A 64 -3.27 -7.10 -6.81
C TRP A 64 -4.42 -7.98 -6.29
N MET A 65 -5.58 -7.37 -6.05
CA MET A 65 -6.78 -8.04 -5.54
C MET A 65 -7.44 -8.95 -6.58
N THR A 66 -7.26 -8.68 -7.87
CA THR A 66 -7.78 -9.52 -8.96
C THR A 66 -6.80 -10.62 -9.34
N GLN A 67 -5.48 -10.38 -9.23
CA GLN A 67 -4.45 -11.35 -9.61
C GLN A 67 -4.21 -12.42 -8.56
N GLU A 68 -4.31 -12.09 -7.28
CA GLU A 68 -4.05 -13.06 -6.21
C GLU A 68 -5.31 -13.17 -5.35
N ALA A 69 -5.86 -14.38 -5.23
CA ALA A 69 -7.06 -14.70 -4.47
C ALA A 69 -6.84 -14.57 -2.94
N VAL A 70 -6.17 -13.50 -2.52
CA VAL A 70 -5.74 -13.23 -1.17
C VAL A 70 -6.96 -13.11 -0.26
N GLN A 71 -7.03 -14.01 0.70
CA GLN A 71 -8.11 -14.06 1.67
C GLN A 71 -8.01 -12.88 2.66
N PRO A 72 -9.13 -12.49 3.29
CA PRO A 72 -9.13 -11.53 4.39
C PRO A 72 -8.11 -11.88 5.48
N GLY A 73 -7.38 -10.87 5.95
CA GLY A 73 -6.35 -11.04 6.96
C GLY A 73 -5.56 -9.75 7.20
N LYS A 74 -4.75 -9.74 8.26
CA LYS A 74 -4.07 -8.54 8.77
C LYS A 74 -3.26 -7.81 7.70
N LEU A 75 -2.48 -8.54 6.91
CA LEU A 75 -1.61 -7.93 5.89
C LEU A 75 -2.44 -7.31 4.75
N ARG A 76 -3.55 -7.96 4.38
CA ARG A 76 -4.52 -7.42 3.43
C ARG A 76 -5.19 -6.16 3.96
N ASP A 77 -5.58 -6.13 5.22
CA ASP A 77 -6.23 -4.96 5.83
C ASP A 77 -5.31 -3.73 5.83
N VAL A 78 -4.02 -3.92 6.10
CA VAL A 78 -3.00 -2.85 6.00
C VAL A 78 -2.91 -2.30 4.58
N VAL A 79 -2.85 -3.17 3.57
CA VAL A 79 -2.76 -2.76 2.17
C VAL A 79 -4.04 -2.05 1.71
N MET A 80 -5.21 -2.58 2.10
CA MET A 80 -6.51 -1.96 1.84
C MET A 80 -6.59 -0.56 2.45
N GLU A 81 -6.15 -0.38 3.70
CA GLU A 81 -6.15 0.93 4.36
C GLU A 81 -5.26 1.93 3.62
N VAL A 82 -4.03 1.54 3.28
CA VAL A 82 -3.10 2.39 2.53
C VAL A 82 -3.72 2.86 1.22
N GLN A 83 -4.24 1.92 0.43
CA GLN A 83 -4.76 2.21 -0.90
C GLN A 83 -6.01 3.12 -0.81
N THR A 84 -6.88 2.87 0.17
CA THR A 84 -8.03 3.74 0.48
C THR A 84 -7.59 5.17 0.80
N ARG A 85 -6.56 5.33 1.63
CA ARG A 85 -6.08 6.66 2.05
C ARG A 85 -5.36 7.40 0.93
N VAL A 86 -4.62 6.69 0.08
CA VAL A 86 -4.00 7.28 -1.12
C VAL A 86 -5.08 7.80 -2.07
N ASN A 87 -6.12 7.00 -2.34
CA ASN A 87 -7.24 7.41 -3.19
C ASN A 87 -7.96 8.64 -2.60
N ALA A 88 -8.32 8.60 -1.32
CA ALA A 88 -8.99 9.73 -0.67
C ALA A 88 -8.16 11.03 -0.73
N ALA A 89 -6.85 10.94 -0.53
CA ALA A 89 -5.96 12.09 -0.61
C ALA A 89 -5.80 12.60 -2.05
N ARG A 90 -5.84 11.71 -3.04
CA ARG A 90 -5.83 12.06 -4.47
C ARG A 90 -7.11 12.75 -4.91
N ASP A 91 -8.27 12.26 -4.46
CA ASP A 91 -9.57 12.87 -4.76
C ASP A 91 -9.68 14.27 -4.14
N ALA A 92 -9.19 14.42 -2.90
CA ALA A 92 -9.12 15.70 -2.21
C ALA A 92 -8.16 16.71 -2.88
N ALA A 93 -7.10 16.22 -3.52
CA ALA A 93 -6.17 17.06 -4.29
C ALA A 93 -6.71 17.44 -5.67
N SER A 94 -7.49 16.56 -6.30
CA SER A 94 -8.09 16.78 -7.63
C SER A 94 -9.32 17.70 -7.59
N SER A 95 -9.91 17.88 -6.40
CA SER A 95 -11.07 18.74 -6.18
C SER A 95 -10.71 20.19 -5.80
N ARG A 96 -9.41 20.56 -5.82
CA ARG A 96 -8.90 21.91 -5.56
C ARG A 96 -8.50 22.60 -6.86
#